data_AF-A0A8H6HER3-F1
#
_entry.id   AF-A0A8H6HER3-F1
#
_cell.length_a   1.000
_cell.length_b   1.000
_cell.length_c   1.000
_cell.angle_alpha   90.00
_cell.angle_beta   90.00
_cell.angle_gamma   90.00
#
_symmetry.space_group_name_H-M   'P 1'
#
loop_
_entity.id
_entity.type
_entity.pdbx_description
1 polymer ?
#
loop_
_entity_poly.entity_id
_entity_poly.type
_entity_poly.pdbx_seq_one_letter_code
_entity_poly.pdbx_strand_id
1 'polypeptide(L)'
;CRFGCSVTESSHHIFVQCPHFTTIRLATTNDIISRANALLGLYQLDLSCLPRLSDLIHRFLQDGSHWPAHTSFFYLGLAPKLDPLLQHDQLRHLSGLQKEKVAAGLNGILHHATILCAGRIWGIV
;
A
#
# COMPACT_ATOMS: atom_id res chain seq x y z
N CYS A 1 -7.36 24.00 2.44
CA CYS A 1 -6.78 23.17 3.53
C CYS A 1 -5.93 24.02 4.47
N ARG A 2 -5.89 23.72 5.78
CA ARG A 2 -5.08 24.46 6.77
C ARG A 2 -3.57 24.46 6.50
N PHE A 3 -3.09 23.53 5.67
CA PHE A 3 -1.68 23.40 5.26
C PHE A 3 -1.35 24.15 3.95
N GLY A 4 -2.21 25.06 3.49
CA GLY A 4 -1.93 25.93 2.34
C GLY A 4 -2.40 25.39 0.97
N CYS A 5 -3.15 24.29 0.92
CA CYS A 5 -3.72 23.79 -0.33
C CYS A 5 -5.01 24.54 -0.71
N SER A 6 -5.25 24.70 -2.01
CA SER A 6 -6.49 25.26 -2.59
C SER A 6 -7.71 24.32 -2.50
N VAL A 7 -7.48 23.04 -2.17
CA VAL A 7 -8.54 22.03 -2.04
C VAL A 7 -9.23 22.12 -0.68
N THR A 8 -10.54 21.83 -0.65
CA THR A 8 -11.33 21.67 0.57
C THR A 8 -10.70 20.62 1.48
N GLU A 9 -10.54 20.96 2.76
CA GLU A 9 -10.02 20.02 3.74
C GLU A 9 -11.01 18.88 3.97
N SER A 10 -10.55 17.65 3.75
CA SER A 10 -11.27 16.41 4.04
C SER A 10 -10.26 15.36 4.48
N SER A 11 -10.70 14.30 5.16
CA SER A 11 -9.80 13.20 5.56
C SER A 11 -9.07 12.59 4.35
N HIS A 12 -9.77 12.45 3.22
CA HIS A 12 -9.19 11.99 1.96
C HIS A 12 -8.15 12.97 1.42
N HIS A 13 -8.46 14.27 1.38
CA HIS A 13 -7.48 15.27 0.98
C HIS A 13 -6.23 15.22 1.86
N ILE A 14 -6.40 15.31 3.18
CA ILE A 14 -5.29 15.33 4.15
C ILE A 14 -4.39 14.12 3.98
N PHE A 15 -4.98 12.92 3.93
CA PHE A 15 -4.15 11.73 3.87
C PHE A 15 -3.59 11.46 2.49
N VAL A 16 -4.41 11.52 1.42
CA VAL A 16 -4.06 11.02 0.09
C VAL A 16 -3.42 12.10 -0.78
N GLN A 17 -4.00 13.31 -0.77
CA GLN A 17 -3.73 14.31 -1.82
C GLN A 17 -2.88 15.50 -1.33
N CYS A 18 -2.91 15.81 -0.04
CA CYS A 18 -2.32 17.02 0.51
C CYS A 18 -0.79 16.99 0.31
N PRO A 19 -0.20 17.94 -0.45
CA PRO A 19 1.22 17.93 -0.76
C PRO A 19 2.13 18.03 0.47
N HIS A 20 1.64 18.67 1.54
CA HIS A 20 2.36 18.80 2.81
C HIS A 20 2.77 17.44 3.40
N PHE A 21 1.95 16.40 3.20
CA PHE A 21 2.20 15.05 3.74
C PHE A 21 2.84 14.08 2.73
N THR A 22 3.29 14.57 1.57
CA THR A 22 3.90 13.73 0.53
C THR A 22 5.12 12.98 1.05
N THR A 23 5.99 13.64 1.82
CA THR A 23 7.19 13.00 2.38
C THR A 23 6.84 11.85 3.33
N ILE A 24 5.76 11.99 4.11
CA ILE A 24 5.30 10.92 5.02
C ILE A 24 4.77 9.73 4.21
N ARG A 25 3.97 9.99 3.18
CA ARG A 25 3.49 8.93 2.28
C ARG A 25 4.63 8.22 1.57
N LEU A 26 5.60 8.96 1.00
CA LEU A 26 6.76 8.39 0.32
C LEU A 26 7.62 7.53 1.27
N ALA A 27 7.89 8.02 2.48
CA ALA A 27 8.61 7.25 3.48
C ALA A 27 7.86 5.96 3.87
N THR A 28 6.53 6.03 3.96
CA THR A 28 5.68 4.86 4.24
C THR A 28 5.69 3.87 3.07
N THR A 29 5.59 4.34 1.83
CA THR A 29 5.70 3.49 0.63
C THR A 29 7.04 2.76 0.60
N ASN A 30 8.14 3.45 0.92
CA ASN A 30 9.47 2.83 0.97
C ASN A 30 9.57 1.76 2.08
N ASP A 31 8.97 1.99 3.24
CA ASP A 31 8.87 0.98 4.31
C ASP A 31 8.08 -0.25 3.85
N ILE A 32 6.93 -0.05 3.19
CA ILE A 32 6.13 -1.14 2.62
C ILE A 32 6.96 -1.96 1.64
N ILE A 33 7.68 -1.31 0.71
CA ILE A 33 8.53 -1.98 -0.27
C ILE A 33 9.60 -2.82 0.42
N SER A 34 10.31 -2.24 1.39
CA SER A 34 11.37 -2.94 2.14
C SER A 34 10.82 -4.19 2.84
N ARG A 35 9.67 -4.07 3.51
CA ARG A 35 9.04 -5.17 4.25
C ARG A 35 8.45 -6.22 3.30
N ALA A 36 7.88 -5.81 2.17
CA ALA A 36 7.37 -6.71 1.15
C ALA A 36 8.51 -7.53 0.53
N ASN A 37 9.64 -6.91 0.19
CA ASN A 37 10.82 -7.62 -0.30
C ASN A 37 11.38 -8.59 0.75
N ALA A 38 11.43 -8.20 2.02
CA ALA A 38 11.85 -9.11 3.09
C ALA A 38 10.93 -10.34 3.19
N LEU A 39 9.61 -10.15 3.10
CA LEU A 39 8.63 -11.24 3.10
C LEU A 39 8.77 -12.14 1.87
N LEU A 40 8.87 -11.55 0.68
CA LEU A 40 9.01 -12.28 -0.59
C LEU A 40 10.34 -13.04 -0.66
N GLY A 41 11.42 -12.50 -0.08
CA GLY A 41 12.72 -13.14 -0.01
C GLY A 41 12.71 -14.48 0.74
N LEU A 42 11.81 -14.67 1.70
CA LEU A 42 11.59 -15.97 2.36
C LEU A 42 11.14 -17.08 1.39
N TYR A 43 10.64 -16.68 0.23
CA TYR A 43 10.16 -17.54 -0.84
C TYR A 43 11.00 -17.41 -2.12
N GLN A 44 12.22 -16.85 -2.02
CA GLN A 44 13.12 -16.63 -3.16
C GLN A 44 12.51 -15.75 -4.28
N LEU A 45 11.69 -14.78 -3.88
CA LEU A 45 11.04 -13.84 -4.77
C LEU A 45 11.49 -12.40 -4.46
N ASP A 46 11.48 -11.57 -5.50
CA ASP A 46 11.64 -10.12 -5.38
C ASP A 46 10.39 -9.42 -5.92
N LEU A 47 10.03 -8.28 -5.32
CA LEU A 47 8.90 -7.48 -5.78
C LEU A 47 9.08 -7.02 -7.24
N SER A 48 10.32 -6.79 -7.70
CA SER A 48 10.63 -6.43 -9.08
C SER A 48 10.22 -7.51 -10.09
N CYS A 49 10.17 -8.77 -9.66
CA CYS A 49 9.73 -9.90 -10.49
C CYS A 49 8.19 -9.99 -10.58
N LEU A 50 7.46 -9.18 -9.82
CA LEU A 50 6.01 -9.18 -9.73
C LEU A 50 5.46 -7.79 -10.12
N PRO A 51 5.51 -7.41 -11.42
CA PRO A 51 5.31 -6.02 -11.85
C PRO A 51 3.96 -5.44 -11.44
N ARG A 52 2.88 -6.23 -11.48
CA ARG A 52 1.55 -5.76 -11.06
C ARG A 52 1.44 -5.55 -9.54
N LEU A 53 2.13 -6.39 -8.75
CA LEU A 53 2.17 -6.23 -7.30
C LEU A 53 3.06 -5.05 -6.91
N SER A 54 4.23 -4.94 -7.54
CA SER A 54 5.13 -3.79 -7.39
C SER A 54 4.38 -2.50 -7.66
N ASP A 55 3.68 -2.43 -8.78
CA ASP A 55 2.90 -1.28 -9.17
C ASP A 55 1.80 -0.90 -8.16
N LEU A 56 1.06 -1.89 -7.65
CA LEU A 56 0.08 -1.68 -6.59
C LEU A 56 0.73 -1.11 -5.34
N ILE A 57 1.86 -1.67 -4.90
CA ILE A 57 2.54 -1.23 -3.68
C ILE A 57 3.03 0.22 -3.81
N HIS A 58 3.65 0.57 -4.94
CA HIS A 58 4.15 1.93 -5.17
C HIS A 58 3.01 2.96 -5.16
N ARG A 59 1.84 2.57 -5.66
CA ARG A 59 0.67 3.45 -5.77
C ARG A 59 -0.30 3.31 -4.61
N PHE A 60 -0.03 2.44 -3.63
CA PHE A 60 -0.99 2.07 -2.59
C PHE A 60 -1.59 3.26 -1.85
N LEU A 61 -0.77 4.26 -1.49
CA LEU A 61 -1.22 5.46 -0.76
C LEU A 61 -1.72 6.58 -1.70
N GLN A 62 -2.13 6.24 -2.92
CA GLN A 62 -2.59 7.16 -3.96
C GLN A 62 -3.93 6.68 -4.52
N ASP A 63 -4.72 7.61 -5.04
CA ASP A 63 -5.89 7.26 -5.84
C ASP A 63 -5.47 6.57 -7.16
N GLY A 64 -6.30 5.67 -7.66
CA GLY A 64 -6.00 4.95 -8.90
C GLY A 64 -6.83 3.68 -9.08
N SER A 65 -6.73 3.08 -10.26
CA SER A 65 -7.52 1.90 -10.66
C SER A 65 -7.29 0.63 -9.84
N HIS A 66 -6.25 0.60 -9.01
CA HIS A 66 -6.02 -0.51 -8.09
C HIS A 66 -7.01 -0.48 -6.91
N TRP A 67 -7.57 0.69 -6.57
CA TRP A 67 -8.57 0.85 -5.51
C TRP A 67 -10.00 0.60 -6.00
N PRO A 68 -10.89 0.05 -5.15
CA PRO A 68 -12.33 0.11 -5.40
C PRO A 68 -12.80 1.55 -5.64
N ALA A 69 -13.62 1.76 -6.66
CA ALA A 69 -14.10 3.08 -7.08
C ALA A 69 -12.99 4.12 -7.38
N HIS A 70 -11.77 3.65 -7.68
CA HIS A 70 -10.59 4.48 -8.01
C HIS A 70 -10.07 5.40 -6.90
N THR A 71 -10.60 5.29 -5.69
CA THR A 71 -10.31 6.22 -4.59
C THR A 71 -9.75 5.46 -3.40
N SER A 72 -8.64 5.95 -2.88
CA SER A 72 -7.97 5.35 -1.73
C SER A 72 -8.73 5.71 -0.45
N PHE A 73 -9.51 4.74 0.03
CA PHE A 73 -10.29 4.83 1.26
C PHE A 73 -9.70 3.99 2.39
N PHE A 74 -8.38 3.85 2.41
CA PHE A 74 -7.67 3.05 3.43
C PHE A 74 -8.01 3.50 4.86
N TYR A 75 -8.36 4.77 5.08
CA TYR A 75 -8.72 5.31 6.40
C TYR A 75 -10.04 4.72 6.92
N LEU A 76 -10.80 4.06 6.04
CA LEU A 76 -11.98 3.27 6.34
C LEU A 76 -11.67 1.76 6.42
N GLY A 77 -10.39 1.38 6.44
CA GLY A 77 -9.95 -0.02 6.48
C GLY A 77 -10.10 -0.77 5.15
N LEU A 78 -10.37 -0.08 4.05
CA LEU A 78 -10.42 -0.70 2.73
C LEU A 78 -9.00 -0.98 2.21
N ALA A 79 -8.84 -2.07 1.46
CA ALA A 79 -7.61 -2.42 0.77
C ALA A 79 -7.92 -2.99 -0.63
N PRO A 80 -7.05 -2.77 -1.63
CA PRO A 80 -7.14 -3.42 -2.92
C PRO A 80 -6.97 -4.94 -2.80
N LYS A 81 -7.64 -5.71 -3.67
CA LYS A 81 -7.56 -7.18 -3.66
C LYS A 81 -6.20 -7.65 -4.18
N LEU A 82 -5.48 -8.42 -3.36
CA LEU A 82 -4.18 -8.98 -3.74
C LEU A 82 -4.27 -10.31 -4.49
N ASP A 83 -5.33 -11.10 -4.28
CA ASP A 83 -5.45 -12.46 -4.85
C ASP A 83 -5.21 -12.54 -6.37
N PRO A 84 -5.76 -11.63 -7.21
CA PRO A 84 -5.52 -11.67 -8.65
C PRO A 84 -4.06 -11.41 -9.04
N LEU A 85 -3.30 -10.76 -8.16
CA LEU A 85 -1.87 -10.45 -8.37
C LEU A 85 -0.97 -11.62 -7.98
N LEU A 86 -1.47 -12.50 -7.12
CA LEU A 86 -0.76 -13.69 -6.65
C LEU A 86 -0.93 -14.91 -7.56
N GLN A 87 -1.70 -14.79 -8.64
CA GLN A 87 -1.81 -15.79 -9.70
C GLN A 87 -0.68 -15.68 -10.75
N HIS A 88 0.33 -14.83 -10.50
CA HIS A 88 1.45 -14.60 -11.41
C HIS A 88 2.32 -15.85 -11.64
N ASP A 89 2.90 -15.98 -12.82
CA ASP A 89 3.68 -17.16 -13.22
C ASP A 89 4.90 -17.42 -12.32
N GLN A 90 5.52 -16.34 -11.84
CA GLN A 90 6.63 -16.41 -10.89
C GLN A 90 6.23 -17.05 -9.55
N LEU A 91 4.95 -17.08 -9.20
CA LEU A 91 4.43 -17.69 -7.98
C LEU A 91 3.95 -19.13 -8.19
N ARG A 92 4.03 -19.69 -9.41
CA ARG A 92 3.52 -21.05 -9.71
C ARG A 92 4.20 -22.14 -8.88
N HIS A 93 5.47 -21.95 -8.52
CA HIS A 93 6.24 -22.90 -7.71
C HIS A 93 5.80 -22.92 -6.24
N LEU A 94 5.05 -21.91 -5.77
CA LEU A 94 4.52 -21.88 -4.41
C LEU A 94 3.26 -22.74 -4.28
N SER A 95 3.17 -23.48 -3.18
CA SER A 95 1.96 -24.19 -2.78
C SER A 95 0.83 -23.19 -2.45
N GLY A 96 -0.43 -23.67 -2.44
CA GLY A 96 -1.60 -22.85 -2.08
C GLY A 96 -1.43 -22.16 -0.72
N LEU A 97 -1.00 -22.92 0.29
CA LEU A 97 -0.73 -22.40 1.63
C LEU A 97 0.37 -21.31 1.64
N GLN A 98 1.42 -21.46 0.83
CA GLN A 98 2.47 -20.43 0.74
C GLN A 98 1.93 -19.15 0.10
N LYS A 99 1.10 -19.25 -0.94
CA LYS A 99 0.44 -18.09 -1.56
C LYS A 99 -0.47 -17.37 -0.58
N GLU A 100 -1.26 -18.10 0.21
CA GLU A 100 -2.11 -17.54 1.26
C GLU A 100 -1.27 -16.82 2.34
N LYS A 101 -0.15 -17.41 2.78
CA LYS A 101 0.76 -16.77 3.72
C LYS A 101 1.37 -15.49 3.17
N VAL A 102 1.77 -15.48 1.90
CA VAL A 102 2.26 -14.27 1.22
C VAL A 102 1.15 -13.22 1.16
N ALA A 103 -0.07 -13.59 0.77
CA ALA A 103 -1.22 -12.69 0.72
C ALA A 103 -1.52 -12.05 2.10
N ALA A 104 -1.61 -12.89 3.13
CA ALA A 104 -1.87 -12.46 4.49
C ALA A 104 -0.74 -11.57 5.03
N GLY A 105 0.52 -11.93 4.75
CA GLY A 105 1.67 -11.14 5.14
C GLY A 105 1.70 -9.76 4.47
N LEU A 106 1.45 -9.71 3.16
CA LEU A 106 1.36 -8.44 2.42
C LEU A 106 0.20 -7.58 2.92
N ASN A 107 -0.99 -8.15 3.13
CA ASN A 107 -2.12 -7.44 3.72
C ASN A 107 -1.77 -6.86 5.11
N GLY A 108 -1.10 -7.65 5.95
CA GLY A 108 -0.64 -7.19 7.26
C GLY A 108 0.37 -6.05 7.17
N ILE A 109 1.32 -6.12 6.23
CA ILE A 109 2.29 -5.05 5.99
C ILE A 109 1.58 -3.76 5.57
N LEU A 110 0.70 -3.85 4.56
CA LEU A 110 -0.05 -2.72 4.02
C LEU A 110 -0.94 -2.09 5.09
N HIS A 111 -1.73 -2.88 5.80
CA HIS A 111 -2.62 -2.41 6.85
C HIS A 111 -1.84 -1.70 7.98
N HIS A 112 -0.77 -2.32 8.47
CA HIS A 112 0.03 -1.75 9.55
C HIS A 112 0.72 -0.44 9.15
N ALA A 113 1.40 -0.42 8.00
CA ALA A 113 2.08 0.77 7.51
C ALA A 113 1.10 1.94 7.32
N THR A 114 -0.12 1.62 6.88
CA THR A 114 -1.19 2.59 6.70
C THR A 114 -1.65 3.22 8.02
N ILE A 115 -1.85 2.40 9.06
CA ILE A 115 -2.20 2.90 10.40
C ILE A 115 -1.10 3.83 10.93
N LEU A 116 0.16 3.44 10.77
CA LEU A 116 1.28 4.28 11.20
C LEU A 116 1.37 5.59 10.41
N CYS A 117 1.16 5.54 9.10
CA CYS A 117 1.09 6.74 8.25
C CYS A 117 -0.04 7.67 8.71
N ALA A 118 -1.20 7.10 9.02
CA ALA A 118 -2.34 7.85 9.57
C ALA A 118 -1.94 8.53 10.88
N GLY A 119 -1.41 7.76 11.85
CA GLY A 119 -0.97 8.30 13.12
C GLY A 119 0.05 9.43 12.98
N ARG A 120 0.99 9.33 12.03
CA ARG A 120 1.97 10.39 11.74
C ARG A 120 1.34 11.64 11.15
N ILE A 121 0.41 11.49 10.21
CA ILE A 121 -0.29 12.62 9.58
C ILE A 121 -1.17 13.33 10.61
N TRP A 122 -2.06 12.60 11.29
CA TRP A 122 -2.97 13.19 12.27
C TRP A 122 -2.30 13.61 13.58
N GLY A 123 -1.08 13.16 13.86
CA GLY A 123 -0.26 13.72 14.94
C GLY A 123 0.25 15.15 14.66
N ILE A 124 0.15 15.60 13.40
CA ILE A 124 0.53 16.96 12.97
C ILE A 124 -0.72 17.87 12.80
N VAL A 125 -1.87 17.28 12.46
CA VAL A 125 -3.15 17.98 12.18
C VAL A 125 -3.78 18.59 13.42
#